data_AF-A0A0Q0RZV6-F1
#
_entry.id   AF-A0A0Q0RZV6-F1
#
_cell.length_a   1.000
_cell.length_b   1.000
_cell.length_c   1.000
_cell.angle_alpha   90.00
_cell.angle_beta   90.00
_cell.angle_gamma   90.00
#
_symmetry.space_group_name_H-M   'P 1'
#
loop_
_entity.id
_entity.type
_entity.pdbx_description
1 polymer ?
#
loop_
_entity_poly.entity_id
_entity_poly.type
_entity_poly.pdbx_seq_one_letter_code
_entity_poly.pdbx_strand_id
1 'polypeptide(L)'
;MNKKYANIIIIAVSIIIAALIIIPFAIQPFEEPSGKFFRVSSHGDSRVNILLVSWLGCPIGASLSWPLYFALTHYGNVSYYQWHSDPSDVYPDTPGLIFTGFKSNAINATFIYLYNETLTGNAQNKTINGNLVDYGLSELKSSVNVSEYEIIKKYTTQEWISGSFFQSSADSVSPHHINTVLLISGPNGTYFLNGGLYSPKNISSYSDNYLLENGLNITYIRSAENEIENQIKAVE
;
A
#
# COMPACT_ATOMS: atom_id res chain seq x y z
N MET A 1 18.92 -57.10 -2.24
CA MET A 1 17.65 -56.38 -1.98
C MET A 1 16.64 -56.78 -3.04
N ASN A 2 15.46 -57.27 -2.68
CA ASN A 2 14.48 -57.79 -3.64
C ASN A 2 13.94 -56.62 -4.51
N LYS A 3 14.02 -56.76 -5.85
CA LYS A 3 13.72 -55.69 -6.83
C LYS A 3 12.35 -55.04 -6.62
N LYS A 4 11.38 -55.79 -6.08
CA LYS A 4 10.06 -55.26 -5.70
C LYS A 4 10.15 -54.17 -4.62
N TYR A 5 10.97 -54.36 -3.60
CA TYR A 5 11.13 -53.39 -2.52
C TYR A 5 11.92 -52.16 -2.98
N ALA A 6 12.93 -52.35 -3.84
CA ALA A 6 13.66 -51.23 -4.45
C ALA A 6 12.74 -50.33 -5.28
N ASN A 7 11.85 -50.92 -6.09
CA ASN A 7 10.89 -50.16 -6.89
C ASN A 7 9.85 -49.43 -6.03
N ILE A 8 9.37 -50.04 -4.95
CA ILE A 8 8.45 -49.38 -4.00
C ILE A 8 9.12 -48.18 -3.34
N ILE A 9 10.38 -48.31 -2.93
CA ILE A 9 11.15 -47.21 -2.33
C ILE A 9 11.34 -46.07 -3.35
N ILE A 10 11.72 -46.38 -4.59
CA ILE A 10 11.89 -45.37 -5.64
C ILE A 10 10.57 -44.63 -5.92
N ILE A 11 9.46 -45.35 -6.03
CA ILE A 11 8.14 -44.73 -6.27
C ILE A 11 7.75 -43.85 -5.07
N ALA A 12 7.95 -44.31 -3.84
CA ALA A 12 7.64 -43.53 -2.64
C ALA A 12 8.47 -42.25 -2.56
N VAL A 13 9.79 -42.33 -2.83
CA VAL A 13 10.69 -41.16 -2.85
C VAL A 13 10.30 -40.18 -3.96
N SER A 14 9.99 -40.66 -5.16
CA SER A 14 9.55 -39.80 -6.26
C SER A 14 8.24 -39.09 -5.97
N ILE A 15 7.28 -39.75 -5.30
CA ILE A 15 6.02 -39.12 -4.86
C ILE A 15 6.29 -38.05 -3.79
N ILE A 16 7.19 -38.31 -2.83
CA ILE A 16 7.56 -37.32 -1.80
C ILE A 16 8.24 -36.11 -2.44
N ILE A 17 9.15 -36.30 -3.38
CA ILE A 17 9.81 -35.20 -4.10
C ILE A 17 8.79 -34.42 -4.94
N ALA A 18 7.90 -35.10 -5.67
CA ALA A 18 6.84 -34.45 -6.43
C ALA A 18 5.88 -33.67 -5.51
N ALA A 19 5.52 -34.23 -4.36
CA ALA A 19 4.70 -33.55 -3.35
C ALA A 19 5.42 -32.32 -2.78
N LEU A 20 6.70 -32.42 -2.41
CA LEU A 20 7.49 -31.29 -1.92
C LEU A 20 7.68 -30.19 -2.97
N ILE A 21 7.68 -30.52 -4.26
CA ILE A 21 7.76 -29.55 -5.35
C ILE A 21 6.38 -28.94 -5.62
N ILE A 22 5.31 -29.75 -5.70
CA ILE A 22 3.97 -29.32 -6.16
C ILE A 22 3.16 -28.66 -5.05
N ILE A 23 3.26 -29.13 -3.80
CA ILE A 23 2.49 -28.60 -2.66
C ILE A 23 2.74 -27.09 -2.45
N PRO A 24 3.98 -26.57 -2.51
CA PRO A 24 4.20 -25.13 -2.45
C PRO A 24 3.53 -24.34 -3.59
N PHE A 25 3.42 -24.91 -4.79
CA PHE A 25 2.71 -24.28 -5.92
C PHE A 25 1.18 -24.39 -5.82
N ALA A 26 0.67 -25.46 -5.21
CA ALA A 26 -0.76 -25.70 -5.03
C ALA A 26 -1.34 -24.91 -3.83
N ILE A 27 -0.51 -24.53 -2.86
CA ILE A 27 -0.87 -23.71 -1.70
C ILE A 27 -0.25 -22.30 -1.83
N GLN A 28 0.01 -21.81 -3.05
CA GLN A 28 0.49 -20.43 -3.18
C GLN A 28 -0.53 -19.49 -2.51
N PRO A 29 -0.13 -18.71 -1.49
CA PRO A 29 -0.94 -17.58 -1.08
C PRO A 29 -1.13 -16.67 -2.30
N PHE A 30 -2.30 -16.09 -2.39
CA PHE A 30 -2.66 -15.20 -3.48
C PHE A 30 -1.62 -14.07 -3.56
N GLU A 31 -0.90 -13.99 -4.68
CA GLU A 31 0.00 -12.84 -4.90
C GLU A 31 -0.86 -11.60 -5.11
N GLU A 32 -0.82 -10.68 -4.15
CA GLU A 32 -1.52 -9.41 -4.30
C GLU A 32 -0.87 -8.56 -5.40
N PRO A 33 -1.66 -7.87 -6.24
CA PRO A 33 -1.11 -7.07 -7.31
C PRO A 33 -0.49 -5.78 -6.75
N SER A 34 0.83 -5.66 -6.85
CA SER A 34 1.52 -4.40 -6.53
C SER A 34 1.10 -3.28 -7.48
N GLY A 35 0.83 -2.09 -6.94
CA GLY A 35 0.54 -0.88 -7.71
C GLY A 35 -0.78 -0.91 -8.47
N LYS A 36 -1.74 -1.74 -8.05
CA LYS A 36 -3.10 -1.80 -8.61
C LYS A 36 -4.12 -1.98 -7.51
N PHE A 37 -5.32 -1.42 -7.72
CA PHE A 37 -6.44 -1.72 -6.85
C PHE A 37 -6.94 -3.14 -7.06
N PHE A 38 -7.31 -3.78 -5.95
CA PHE A 38 -8.04 -5.04 -5.96
C PHE A 38 -9.10 -5.06 -4.87
N ARG A 39 -10.19 -5.78 -5.12
CA ARG A 39 -11.31 -5.88 -4.19
C ARG A 39 -10.96 -6.84 -3.06
N VAL A 40 -11.07 -6.37 -1.81
CA VAL A 40 -10.76 -7.14 -0.60
C VAL A 40 -12.02 -7.53 0.18
N SER A 41 -13.13 -6.83 -0.05
CA SER A 41 -14.43 -7.17 0.54
C SER A 41 -15.58 -6.83 -0.41
N SER A 42 -16.65 -7.64 -0.33
CA SER A 42 -17.93 -7.37 -0.99
C SER A 42 -18.85 -6.45 -0.21
N HIS A 43 -18.52 -6.18 1.05
CA HIS A 43 -19.25 -5.28 1.95
C HIS A 43 -18.26 -4.33 2.61
N GLY A 44 -18.55 -3.03 2.57
CA GLY A 44 -17.74 -2.02 3.26
C GLY A 44 -18.57 -1.23 4.26
N ASP A 45 -18.23 0.03 4.41
CA ASP A 45 -18.87 0.93 5.36
C ASP A 45 -20.18 1.51 4.81
N SER A 46 -21.01 2.09 5.68
CA SER A 46 -22.26 2.73 5.28
C SER A 46 -22.08 4.01 4.45
N ARG A 47 -20.87 4.55 4.39
CA ARG A 47 -20.48 5.70 3.57
C ARG A 47 -19.12 5.43 2.97
N VAL A 48 -18.77 6.18 1.94
CA VAL A 48 -17.43 6.09 1.36
C VAL A 48 -16.39 6.61 2.36
N ASN A 49 -15.42 5.76 2.72
CA ASN A 49 -14.24 6.12 3.50
C ASN A 49 -12.98 5.85 2.68
N ILE A 50 -12.05 6.79 2.76
CA ILE A 50 -10.73 6.70 2.15
C ILE A 50 -9.71 6.74 3.27
N LEU A 51 -8.82 5.76 3.31
CA LEU A 51 -7.74 5.69 4.29
C LEU A 51 -6.41 5.57 3.56
N LEU A 52 -5.57 6.61 3.68
CA LEU A 52 -4.18 6.58 3.28
C LEU A 52 -3.32 6.24 4.50
N VAL A 53 -2.47 5.22 4.38
CA VAL A 53 -1.40 4.95 5.34
C VAL A 53 -0.08 5.08 4.60
N SER A 54 0.84 5.87 5.15
CA SER A 54 2.16 6.11 4.58
C SER A 54 3.15 6.52 5.68
N TRP A 55 4.28 7.10 5.28
CA TRP A 55 5.27 7.68 6.18
C TRP A 55 5.90 8.92 5.54
N LEU A 56 6.47 9.81 6.36
CA LEU A 56 6.81 11.16 5.91
C LEU A 56 7.84 11.21 4.78
N GLY A 57 8.78 10.27 4.73
CA GLY A 57 9.81 10.19 3.70
C GLY A 57 9.47 9.24 2.56
N CYS A 58 8.23 8.73 2.45
CA CYS A 58 7.91 7.71 1.46
C CYS A 58 7.84 8.30 0.03
N PRO A 59 8.67 7.87 -0.93
CA PRO A 59 8.54 8.33 -2.32
C PRO A 59 7.26 7.85 -2.99
N ILE A 60 6.78 6.66 -2.64
CA ILE A 60 5.51 6.12 -3.13
C ILE A 60 4.33 6.92 -2.54
N GLY A 61 4.40 7.27 -1.25
CA GLY A 61 3.41 8.13 -0.61
C GLY A 61 3.41 9.54 -1.20
N ALA A 62 4.59 10.12 -1.41
CA ALA A 62 4.77 11.41 -2.05
C ALA A 62 4.18 11.43 -3.46
N SER A 63 4.49 10.43 -4.30
CA SER A 63 3.93 10.37 -5.65
C SER A 63 2.42 10.15 -5.65
N LEU A 64 1.90 9.21 -4.85
CA LEU A 64 0.46 8.92 -4.75
C LEU A 64 -0.36 10.10 -4.20
N SER A 65 0.25 10.99 -3.42
CA SER A 65 -0.44 12.15 -2.85
C SER A 65 -1.00 13.09 -3.92
N TRP A 66 -0.37 13.22 -5.09
CA TRP A 66 -0.85 14.09 -6.18
C TRP A 66 -2.19 13.65 -6.78
N PRO A 67 -2.33 12.43 -7.34
CA PRO A 67 -3.62 11.98 -7.87
C PRO A 67 -4.70 11.90 -6.79
N LEU A 68 -4.32 11.55 -5.55
CA LEU A 68 -5.26 11.53 -4.43
C LEU A 68 -5.75 12.94 -4.06
N TYR A 69 -4.87 13.94 -4.06
CA TYR A 69 -5.25 15.34 -3.86
C TYR A 69 -6.28 15.78 -4.89
N PHE A 70 -5.99 15.56 -6.18
CA PHE A 70 -6.92 15.96 -7.24
C PHE A 70 -8.27 15.25 -7.13
N ALA A 71 -8.29 13.93 -6.90
CA ALA A 71 -9.52 13.18 -6.69
C ALA A 71 -10.33 13.73 -5.50
N LEU A 72 -9.68 13.97 -4.35
CA LEU A 72 -10.38 14.46 -3.14
C LEU A 72 -10.93 15.88 -3.29
N THR A 73 -10.26 16.74 -4.06
CA THR A 73 -10.75 18.12 -4.29
C THR A 73 -12.08 18.19 -5.03
N HIS A 74 -12.50 17.12 -5.71
CA HIS A 74 -13.84 17.03 -6.29
C HIS A 74 -14.94 16.83 -5.23
N TYR A 75 -14.59 16.29 -4.06
CA TYR A 75 -15.54 15.95 -2.99
C TYR A 75 -15.49 16.89 -1.80
N GLY A 76 -14.41 17.65 -1.62
CA GLY A 76 -14.27 18.53 -0.47
C GLY A 76 -12.96 19.30 -0.43
N ASN A 77 -12.69 19.91 0.72
CA ASN A 77 -11.49 20.69 0.94
C ASN A 77 -10.40 19.83 1.58
N VAL A 78 -9.23 19.74 0.93
CA VAL A 78 -8.05 19.04 1.43
C VAL A 78 -7.11 20.06 2.07
N SER A 79 -6.68 19.81 3.31
CA SER A 79 -5.62 20.56 4.00
C SER A 79 -4.32 19.79 3.88
N TYR A 80 -3.24 20.47 3.48
CA TYR A 80 -1.95 19.85 3.21
C TYR A 80 -0.81 20.87 3.32
N TYR A 81 0.42 20.36 3.32
CA TYR A 81 1.63 21.12 3.01
C TYR A 81 2.48 20.36 1.98
N GLN A 82 3.26 21.11 1.20
CA GLN A 82 4.21 20.56 0.24
C GLN A 82 5.39 19.92 0.96
N TRP A 83 5.85 18.77 0.48
CA TRP A 83 6.91 17.97 1.11
C TRP A 83 7.64 17.11 0.07
N HIS A 84 8.79 16.56 0.44
CA HIS A 84 9.57 15.68 -0.42
C HIS A 84 9.90 14.37 0.32
N SER A 85 10.04 13.27 -0.42
CA SER A 85 10.47 12.00 0.17
C SER A 85 11.91 12.06 0.69
N ASP A 86 12.33 11.04 1.45
CA ASP A 86 13.69 10.93 1.99
C ASP A 86 14.74 11.18 0.88
N PRO A 87 15.65 12.17 1.06
CA PRO A 87 16.69 12.47 0.08
C PRO A 87 17.72 11.34 -0.10
N SER A 88 17.72 10.35 0.79
CA SER A 88 18.62 9.20 0.75
C SER A 88 17.98 7.93 0.17
N ASP A 89 16.70 7.99 -0.23
CA ASP A 89 15.99 6.85 -0.83
C ASP A 89 16.43 6.58 -2.29
N VAL A 90 16.03 5.44 -2.86
CA VAL A 90 16.22 5.10 -4.28
C VAL A 90 15.47 6.05 -5.22
N TYR A 91 14.39 6.68 -4.75
CA TYR A 91 13.70 7.78 -5.42
C TYR A 91 13.80 9.05 -4.57
N PRO A 92 14.99 9.67 -4.50
CA PRO A 92 15.24 10.78 -3.60
C PRO A 92 14.44 12.02 -4.01
N ASP A 93 14.09 12.84 -3.03
CA ASP A 93 13.42 14.13 -3.22
C ASP A 93 12.19 14.03 -4.15
N THR A 94 11.40 12.97 -4.03
CA THR A 94 10.17 12.84 -4.80
C THR A 94 9.18 13.91 -4.31
N PRO A 95 8.68 14.80 -5.19
CA PRO A 95 7.74 15.84 -4.80
C PRO A 95 6.40 15.24 -4.38
N GLY A 96 5.80 15.78 -3.32
CA GLY A 96 4.58 15.26 -2.73
C GLY A 96 3.87 16.21 -1.78
N LEU A 97 2.76 15.74 -1.23
CA LEU A 97 1.94 16.46 -0.27
C LEU A 97 1.79 15.60 0.99
N ILE A 98 1.89 16.25 2.16
CA ILE A 98 1.46 15.66 3.42
C ILE A 98 0.08 16.21 3.77
N PHE A 99 -0.91 15.33 3.82
CA PHE A 99 -2.27 15.69 4.17
C PHE A 99 -2.42 15.87 5.68
N THR A 100 -3.01 16.99 6.06
CA THR A 100 -3.25 17.34 7.47
C THR A 100 -4.73 17.28 7.85
N GLY A 101 -5.61 17.18 6.85
CA GLY A 101 -7.04 16.99 7.09
C GLY A 101 -7.87 17.05 5.82
N PHE A 102 -9.12 16.59 5.90
CA PHE A 102 -10.08 16.64 4.82
C PHE A 102 -11.47 16.96 5.37
N LYS A 103 -12.21 17.82 4.67
CA LYS A 103 -13.57 18.20 5.03
C LYS A 103 -14.50 18.03 3.83
N SER A 104 -15.46 17.11 3.97
CA SER A 104 -16.52 16.85 2.98
C SER A 104 -17.81 16.43 3.67
N ASN A 105 -18.94 16.63 2.99
CA ASN A 105 -20.24 16.08 3.38
C ASN A 105 -20.56 14.76 2.65
N ALA A 106 -19.81 14.42 1.59
CA ALA A 106 -20.07 13.28 0.73
C ALA A 106 -19.29 12.03 1.15
N ILE A 107 -17.99 12.20 1.43
CA ILE A 107 -17.08 11.10 1.76
C ILE A 107 -16.24 11.44 2.99
N ASN A 108 -15.62 10.44 3.60
CA ASN A 108 -14.58 10.62 4.61
C ASN A 108 -13.21 10.34 4.01
N ALA A 109 -12.20 11.07 4.48
CA ALA A 109 -10.81 10.73 4.22
C ALA A 109 -9.97 10.87 5.50
N THR A 110 -9.17 9.85 5.78
CA THR A 110 -8.25 9.76 6.91
C THR A 110 -6.85 9.52 6.38
N PHE A 111 -5.87 10.23 6.93
CA PHE A 111 -4.46 10.14 6.51
C PHE A 111 -3.60 9.83 7.73
N ILE A 112 -2.82 8.76 7.65
CA ILE A 112 -1.95 8.30 8.73
C ILE A 112 -0.52 8.23 8.20
N TYR A 113 0.37 8.96 8.86
CA TYR A 113 1.82 8.90 8.62
C TYR A 113 2.48 8.25 9.82
N LEU A 114 3.02 7.04 9.65
CA LEU A 114 3.49 6.20 10.77
C LEU A 114 4.89 6.61 11.26
N TYR A 115 5.79 6.94 10.35
CA TYR A 115 7.22 7.12 10.62
C TYR A 115 7.73 8.51 10.17
N ASN A 116 8.85 8.95 10.75
CA ASN A 116 9.57 10.13 10.29
C ASN A 116 10.25 9.92 8.94
N GLU A 117 10.80 11.00 8.37
CA GLU A 117 11.44 11.05 7.05
C GLU A 117 12.58 10.05 6.81
N THR A 118 13.17 9.44 7.84
CA THR A 118 14.31 8.51 7.67
C THR A 118 14.07 7.11 8.23
N LEU A 119 12.83 6.76 8.58
CA LEU A 119 12.47 5.47 9.20
C LEU A 119 13.26 5.18 10.50
N THR A 120 13.69 6.23 11.21
CA THR A 120 14.42 6.12 12.49
C THR A 120 13.52 6.36 13.71
N GLY A 121 12.32 6.90 13.49
CA GLY A 121 11.38 7.26 14.53
C GLY A 121 9.96 7.37 14.01
N ASN A 122 9.04 7.70 14.91
CA ASN A 122 7.65 7.96 14.55
C ASN A 122 7.49 9.31 13.86
N ALA A 123 6.29 9.64 13.36
CA ALA A 123 6.04 10.90 12.66
C ALA A 123 6.34 12.18 13.48
N GLN A 124 6.51 12.10 14.80
CA GLN A 124 6.93 13.20 15.67
C GLN A 124 8.44 13.17 16.00
N ASN A 125 9.24 12.42 15.24
CA ASN A 125 10.68 12.24 15.43
C ASN A 125 11.08 11.62 16.78
N LYS A 126 10.17 10.94 17.47
CA LYS A 126 10.52 10.11 18.62
C LYS A 126 11.08 8.79 18.12
N THR A 127 12.30 8.45 18.54
CA THR A 127 12.96 7.19 18.17
C THR A 127 12.07 5.99 18.47
N ILE A 128 11.97 5.08 17.49
CA ILE A 128 11.32 3.79 17.66
C ILE A 128 12.39 2.78 18.04
N ASN A 129 12.32 2.26 19.26
CA ASN A 129 13.19 1.20 19.73
C ASN A 129 12.51 -0.15 19.42
N GLY A 130 12.81 -0.76 18.29
CA GLY A 130 12.26 -2.07 17.92
C GLY A 130 11.98 -2.23 16.43
N ASN A 131 11.14 -3.22 16.11
CA ASN A 131 10.71 -3.50 14.75
C ASN A 131 9.67 -2.46 14.28
N LEU A 132 9.90 -1.84 13.11
CA LEU A 132 9.02 -0.80 12.56
C LEU A 132 7.65 -1.36 12.15
N VAL A 133 7.58 -2.61 11.66
CA VAL A 133 6.32 -3.28 11.31
C VAL A 133 5.45 -3.44 12.55
N ASP A 134 6.02 -3.94 13.66
CA ASP A 134 5.30 -4.10 14.93
C ASP A 134 4.80 -2.74 15.46
N TYR A 135 5.65 -1.72 15.42
CA TYR A 135 5.26 -0.35 15.79
C TYR A 135 4.10 0.14 14.91
N GLY A 136 4.23 0.05 13.58
CA GLY A 136 3.22 0.49 12.63
C GLY A 136 1.87 -0.20 12.84
N LEU A 137 1.87 -1.52 13.04
CA LEU A 137 0.66 -2.27 13.37
C LEU A 137 0.05 -1.83 14.70
N SER A 138 0.87 -1.50 15.70
CA SER A 138 0.36 -1.03 17.01
C SER A 138 -0.33 0.33 16.89
N GLU A 139 0.25 1.27 16.14
CA GLU A 139 -0.32 2.60 15.89
C GLU A 139 -1.60 2.52 15.06
N LEU A 140 -1.62 1.67 14.03
CA LEU A 140 -2.81 1.44 13.20
C LEU A 140 -3.94 0.87 14.04
N LYS A 141 -3.66 -0.13 14.88
CA LYS A 141 -4.68 -0.75 15.75
C LYS A 141 -5.40 0.25 16.66
N SER A 142 -4.73 1.33 17.06
CA SER A 142 -5.34 2.42 17.85
C SER A 142 -5.99 3.53 17.02
N SER A 143 -5.69 3.61 15.72
CA SER A 143 -6.04 4.77 14.89
C SER A 143 -7.17 4.51 13.90
N VAL A 144 -7.42 3.25 13.55
CA VAL A 144 -8.41 2.85 12.55
C VAL A 144 -9.42 1.86 13.13
N ASN A 145 -10.51 1.61 12.41
CA ASN A 145 -11.48 0.62 12.86
C ASN A 145 -10.93 -0.82 12.68
N VAL A 146 -11.56 -1.79 13.34
CA VAL A 146 -11.06 -3.19 13.36
C VAL A 146 -11.00 -3.79 11.95
N SER A 147 -11.97 -3.49 11.09
CA SER A 147 -12.00 -4.00 9.71
C SER A 147 -10.84 -3.46 8.88
N GLU A 148 -10.60 -2.14 8.95
CA GLU A 148 -9.48 -1.48 8.28
C GLU A 148 -8.14 -2.03 8.76
N TYR A 149 -7.97 -2.20 10.07
CA TYR A 149 -6.77 -2.76 10.67
C TYR A 149 -6.47 -4.18 10.17
N GLU A 150 -7.47 -5.07 10.19
CA GLU A 150 -7.27 -6.47 9.77
C GLU A 150 -6.97 -6.57 8.27
N ILE A 151 -7.58 -5.72 7.43
CA ILE A 151 -7.25 -5.64 6.00
C ILE A 151 -5.80 -5.20 5.82
N ILE A 152 -5.41 -4.07 6.42
CA ILE A 152 -4.04 -3.54 6.27
C ILE A 152 -3.03 -4.57 6.76
N LYS A 153 -3.23 -5.14 7.96
CA LYS A 153 -2.34 -6.17 8.51
C LYS A 153 -2.20 -7.36 7.58
N LYS A 154 -3.32 -7.91 7.07
CA LYS A 154 -3.31 -9.06 6.18
C LYS A 154 -2.47 -8.79 4.93
N TYR A 155 -2.77 -7.70 4.23
CA TYR A 155 -2.18 -7.41 2.91
C TYR A 155 -0.78 -6.78 3.00
N THR A 156 -0.40 -6.21 4.14
CA THR A 156 0.98 -5.70 4.31
C THR A 156 1.95 -6.70 4.92
N THR A 157 1.48 -7.67 5.70
CA THR A 157 2.38 -8.53 6.52
C THR A 157 2.17 -10.05 6.36
N GLN A 158 1.09 -10.50 5.72
CA GLN A 158 0.75 -11.93 5.65
C GLN A 158 0.71 -12.46 4.22
N GLU A 159 0.02 -11.74 3.34
CA GLU A 159 -0.06 -12.10 1.91
C GLU A 159 1.23 -11.71 1.19
N TRP A 160 1.58 -12.49 0.16
CA TRP A 160 2.75 -12.19 -0.65
C TRP A 160 2.41 -11.13 -1.70
N ILE A 161 3.31 -10.17 -1.88
CA ILE A 161 3.16 -9.16 -2.93
C ILE A 161 3.79 -9.63 -4.25
N SER A 162 3.09 -9.41 -5.36
CA SER A 162 3.57 -9.82 -6.69
C SER A 162 4.96 -9.26 -6.97
N GLY A 163 5.90 -10.13 -7.38
CA GLY A 163 7.27 -9.73 -7.73
C GLY A 163 8.27 -9.66 -6.57
N SER A 164 7.88 -10.07 -5.34
CA SER A 164 8.75 -10.02 -4.15
C SER A 164 9.36 -11.37 -3.72
N PHE A 165 9.30 -12.41 -4.56
CA PHE A 165 9.83 -13.74 -4.26
C PHE A 165 9.39 -14.30 -2.90
N PHE A 166 8.06 -14.41 -2.70
CA PHE A 166 7.45 -15.00 -1.51
C PHE A 166 7.57 -14.17 -0.23
N GLN A 167 7.58 -12.84 -0.35
CA GLN A 167 7.62 -11.91 0.78
C GLN A 167 6.34 -11.07 0.87
N SER A 168 5.99 -10.66 2.09
CA SER A 168 4.98 -9.62 2.27
C SER A 168 5.52 -8.28 1.79
N SER A 169 4.66 -7.31 1.51
CA SER A 169 5.10 -5.98 1.11
C SER A 169 5.93 -5.28 2.19
N ALA A 170 5.61 -5.47 3.48
CA ALA A 170 6.41 -4.94 4.58
C ALA A 170 7.80 -5.58 4.70
N ASP A 171 7.93 -6.87 4.32
CA ASP A 171 9.21 -7.60 4.35
C ASP A 171 10.04 -7.45 3.07
N SER A 172 9.44 -7.00 1.98
CA SER A 172 10.11 -6.84 0.67
C SER A 172 11.00 -5.59 0.55
N VAL A 173 11.00 -4.73 1.57
CA VAL A 173 11.72 -3.44 1.60
C VAL A 173 12.71 -3.40 2.76
N SER A 174 13.72 -2.53 2.66
CA SER A 174 14.72 -2.33 3.71
C SER A 174 14.82 -0.85 4.10
N PRO A 175 14.67 -0.49 5.40
CA PRO A 175 14.33 -1.39 6.51
C PRO A 175 12.90 -1.94 6.37
N HIS A 176 12.58 -3.08 6.99
CA HIS A 176 11.21 -3.63 6.97
C HIS A 176 10.24 -2.70 7.71
N HIS A 177 9.15 -2.31 7.06
CA HIS A 177 8.15 -1.38 7.61
C HIS A 177 6.81 -1.50 6.89
N ILE A 178 5.72 -1.06 7.51
CA ILE A 178 4.42 -0.94 6.81
C ILE A 178 4.57 0.07 5.67
N ASN A 179 4.38 -0.39 4.43
CA ASN A 179 4.52 0.41 3.23
C ASN A 179 3.28 1.29 2.96
N THR A 180 3.36 2.14 1.94
CA THR A 180 2.22 2.98 1.55
C THR A 180 1.07 2.15 1.00
N VAL A 181 -0.13 2.37 1.54
CA VAL A 181 -1.38 1.75 1.08
C VAL A 181 -2.53 2.74 1.04
N LEU A 182 -3.49 2.49 0.16
CA LEU A 182 -4.73 3.25 0.06
C LEU A 182 -5.92 2.29 0.09
N LEU A 183 -6.79 2.46 1.07
CA LEU A 183 -8.02 1.71 1.22
C LEU A 183 -9.20 2.61 0.87
N ILE A 184 -10.10 2.12 0.03
CA ILE A 184 -11.34 2.81 -0.35
C ILE A 184 -12.49 1.85 -0.06
N SER A 185 -13.31 2.17 0.95
CA SER A 185 -14.46 1.38 1.37
C SER A 185 -15.75 2.16 1.21
N GLY A 186 -16.87 1.45 1.04
CA GLY A 186 -18.21 2.02 0.96
C GLY A 186 -19.27 0.92 0.91
N PRO A 187 -20.56 1.26 0.74
CA PRO A 187 -21.66 0.30 0.80
C PRO A 187 -21.47 -0.91 -0.12
N ASN A 188 -20.89 -0.70 -1.30
CA ASN A 188 -20.76 -1.73 -2.34
C ASN A 188 -19.42 -2.48 -2.33
N GLY A 189 -18.55 -2.22 -1.35
CA GLY A 189 -17.38 -3.05 -1.10
C GLY A 189 -16.17 -2.29 -0.61
N THR A 190 -15.01 -2.93 -0.73
CA THR A 190 -13.75 -2.33 -0.32
C THR A 190 -12.64 -2.72 -1.28
N TYR A 191 -11.88 -1.72 -1.71
CA TYR A 191 -10.72 -1.84 -2.58
C TYR A 191 -9.47 -1.43 -1.83
N PHE A 192 -8.39 -2.15 -2.09
CA PHE A 192 -7.09 -1.93 -1.50
C PHE A 192 -6.06 -1.71 -2.61
N LEU A 193 -5.22 -0.72 -2.43
CA LEU A 193 -4.02 -0.48 -3.22
C LEU A 193 -2.82 -0.66 -2.30
N ASN A 194 -1.94 -1.58 -2.70
CA ASN A 194 -0.63 -1.76 -2.07
C ASN A 194 0.45 -1.11 -2.96
N GLY A 195 1.10 -0.06 -2.47
CA GLY A 195 2.10 0.71 -3.24
C GLY A 195 1.52 1.91 -3.99
N GLY A 196 2.14 2.28 -5.12
CA GLY A 196 1.79 3.47 -5.92
C GLY A 196 1.21 3.11 -7.28
N LEU A 197 0.38 4.00 -7.83
CA LEU A 197 -0.26 3.83 -9.15
C LEU A 197 0.69 4.14 -10.33
N TYR A 198 1.82 4.77 -10.06
CA TYR A 198 2.90 5.02 -11.01
C TYR A 198 4.24 5.19 -10.27
N SER A 199 5.36 5.17 -11.01
CA SER A 199 6.69 5.28 -10.41
C SER A 199 6.99 6.72 -9.97
N PRO A 200 7.56 6.95 -8.76
CA PRO A 200 8.01 8.27 -8.32
C PRO A 200 8.91 9.00 -9.33
N LYS A 201 9.75 8.25 -10.06
CA LYS A 201 10.61 8.75 -11.13
C LYS A 201 9.84 9.49 -12.24
N ASN A 202 8.56 9.18 -12.46
CA ASN A 202 7.75 9.85 -13.47
C ASN A 202 7.50 11.33 -13.15
N ILE A 203 7.65 11.74 -11.89
CA ILE A 203 7.38 13.12 -11.45
C ILE A 203 8.57 13.82 -10.79
N SER A 204 9.69 13.12 -10.60
CA SER A 204 10.84 13.62 -9.83
C SER A 204 11.52 14.87 -10.42
N SER A 205 11.23 15.24 -11.67
CA SER A 205 11.78 16.44 -12.30
C SER A 205 10.86 17.67 -12.18
N TYR A 206 9.65 17.52 -11.67
CA TYR A 206 8.71 18.62 -11.52
C TYR A 206 8.81 19.24 -10.13
N SER A 207 8.57 20.56 -10.04
CA SER A 207 8.41 21.23 -8.76
C SER A 207 6.98 21.08 -8.23
N ASP A 208 6.80 21.20 -6.91
CA ASP A 208 5.47 21.12 -6.30
C ASP A 208 4.49 22.17 -6.85
N ASN A 209 4.96 23.40 -7.10
CA ASN A 209 4.12 24.46 -7.68
C ASN A 209 3.69 24.10 -9.11
N TYR A 210 4.59 23.53 -9.91
CA TYR A 210 4.23 23.07 -11.25
C TYR A 210 3.20 21.95 -11.19
N LEU A 211 3.37 20.98 -10.28
CA LEU A 211 2.44 19.87 -10.09
C LEU A 211 1.08 20.34 -9.59
N LEU A 212 1.01 21.32 -8.70
CA LEU A 212 -0.27 21.91 -8.27
C LEU A 212 -1.04 22.54 -9.43
N GLU A 213 -0.35 23.29 -10.30
CA GLU A 213 -0.97 24.02 -11.41
C GLU A 213 -1.28 23.12 -12.62
N ASN A 214 -0.42 22.12 -12.88
CA ASN A 214 -0.41 21.37 -14.13
C ASN A 214 -0.50 19.85 -13.95
N GLY A 215 -0.61 19.34 -12.72
CA GLY A 215 -0.55 17.90 -12.44
C GLY A 215 -1.58 17.09 -13.22
N LEU A 216 -2.77 17.64 -13.39
CA LEU A 216 -3.85 17.04 -14.17
C LEU A 216 -3.63 17.01 -15.70
N ASN A 217 -2.61 17.71 -16.21
CA ASN A 217 -2.14 17.63 -17.60
C ASN A 217 -1.05 16.56 -17.78
N ILE A 218 -0.52 15.99 -16.69
CA ILE A 218 0.49 14.94 -16.71
C ILE A 218 -0.23 13.59 -16.76
N THR A 219 0.03 12.80 -17.81
CA THR A 219 -0.68 11.54 -18.10
C THR A 219 -0.70 10.56 -16.93
N TYR A 220 0.43 10.39 -16.22
CA TYR A 220 0.52 9.45 -15.10
C TYR A 220 -0.35 9.87 -13.91
N ILE A 221 -0.35 11.16 -13.57
CA ILE A 221 -1.19 11.71 -12.49
C ILE A 221 -2.66 11.62 -12.89
N ARG A 222 -3.01 12.05 -14.11
CA ARG A 222 -4.38 11.99 -14.60
C ARG A 222 -4.93 10.56 -14.63
N SER A 223 -4.13 9.60 -15.10
CA SER A 223 -4.54 8.20 -15.12
C SER A 223 -4.75 7.64 -13.71
N ALA A 224 -3.87 7.99 -12.76
CA ALA A 224 -3.98 7.55 -11.38
C ALA A 224 -5.16 8.20 -10.64
N GLU A 225 -5.44 9.48 -10.91
CA GLU A 225 -6.60 10.19 -10.37
C GLU A 225 -7.90 9.54 -10.86
N ASN A 226 -8.03 9.30 -12.16
CA ASN A 226 -9.18 8.57 -12.73
C ASN A 226 -9.35 7.18 -12.09
N GLU A 227 -8.26 6.47 -11.83
CA GLU A 227 -8.32 5.16 -11.17
C GLU A 227 -8.87 5.27 -9.74
N ILE A 228 -8.41 6.25 -8.95
CA ILE A 228 -8.92 6.52 -7.60
C ILE A 228 -10.41 6.87 -7.66
N GLU A 229 -10.81 7.77 -8.56
CA GLU A 229 -12.22 8.13 -8.74
C GLU A 229 -13.10 6.93 -9.11
N ASN A 230 -12.61 6.05 -9.99
CA ASN A 230 -13.35 4.86 -10.38
C ASN A 230 -13.60 3.95 -9.18
N GLN A 231 -12.63 3.81 -8.27
CA GLN A 231 -12.82 3.02 -7.06
C GLN A 231 -13.77 3.69 -6.08
N ILE A 232 -13.74 5.02 -5.93
CA ILE A 232 -14.72 5.76 -5.14
C ILE A 232 -16.14 5.49 -5.66
N LYS A 233 -16.37 5.65 -6.96
CA LYS A 233 -17.67 5.40 -7.61
C LYS A 233 -18.10 3.93 -7.54
N ALA A 234 -17.15 3.00 -7.50
CA ALA A 234 -17.44 1.57 -7.42
C ALA A 234 -17.92 1.13 -6.02
N VAL A 235 -17.58 1.88 -4.97
CA VAL A 235 -17.98 1.56 -3.60
C VAL A 235 -19.17 2.36 -3.08
N GLU A 236 -19.50 3.50 -3.71
CA GLU A 236 -20.78 4.22 -3.54
C GLU A 236 -21.97 3.28 -3.78
#